data_AF-A0A968Y9Q9-F1
#
_entry.id   AF-A0A968Y9Q9-F1
#
_cell.length_a   1.000
_cell.length_b   1.000
_cell.length_c   1.000
_cell.angle_alpha   90.00
_cell.angle_beta   90.00
_cell.angle_gamma   90.00
#
_symmetry.space_group_name_H-M   'P 1'
#
loop_
_entity.id
_entity.type
_entity.pdbx_description
1 polymer ?
#
loop_
_entity_poly.entity_id
_entity_poly.type
_entity_poly.pdbx_seq_one_letter_code
_entity_poly.pdbx_strand_id
1 'polypeptide(L)'
;LWGNEGADLFVIRREPGTTSREIGSTQPPVPNTFPTNVEEVPADFILDYNPAQGDVIGLAGGLTRNDIVLTERFLTIGDARDYESGGPFPPGIPRTADFRFLNTRATIIREASTGNILGLVKEVSPSQIQFTSVADGSIALG
;
A
#
# COMPACT_ATOMS: atom_id res chain seq x y z
N LEU A 1 -0.53 0.10 8.77
CA LEU A 1 -0.65 0.82 10.07
C LEU A 1 -2.09 1.29 10.20
N TRP A 2 -2.71 1.19 11.37
CA TRP A 2 -4.01 1.80 11.66
C TRP A 2 -3.73 3.04 12.52
N GLY A 3 -4.06 4.20 12.02
CA GLY A 3 -4.08 5.48 12.71
C GLY A 3 -5.34 5.64 13.56
N ASN A 4 -5.26 6.46 14.59
CA ASN A 4 -6.43 6.81 15.40
C ASN A 4 -7.13 8.01 14.76
N GLU A 5 -8.37 8.33 15.16
CA GLU A 5 -9.06 9.54 14.70
C GLU A 5 -8.20 10.80 15.00
N GLY A 6 -7.67 11.46 13.97
CA GLY A 6 -6.76 12.60 14.13
C GLY A 6 -5.78 12.75 12.97
N ALA A 7 -4.79 13.63 13.13
CA ALA A 7 -3.70 13.80 12.16
C ALA A 7 -2.61 12.75 12.40
N ASP A 8 -2.47 11.80 11.49
CA ASP A 8 -1.49 10.72 11.57
C ASP A 8 -0.23 10.98 10.74
N LEU A 9 0.90 10.47 11.22
CA LEU A 9 2.17 10.44 10.49
C LEU A 9 2.49 9.00 10.08
N PHE A 10 2.43 8.73 8.77
CA PHE A 10 2.85 7.46 8.20
C PHE A 10 4.29 7.58 7.71
N VAL A 11 5.21 6.75 8.21
CA VAL A 11 6.62 6.83 7.82
C VAL A 11 6.92 5.81 6.74
N ILE A 12 7.49 6.28 5.63
CA ILE A 12 7.97 5.44 4.53
C ILE A 12 9.49 5.55 4.44
N ARG A 13 10.13 4.39 4.28
CA ARG A 13 11.57 4.24 4.09
C ARG A 13 11.88 3.20 3.01
N ARG A 14 13.12 3.16 2.56
CA ARG A 14 13.60 2.08 1.68
C ARG A 14 13.69 0.80 2.50
N GLU A 15 12.85 -0.18 2.18
CA GLU A 15 12.88 -1.50 2.82
C GLU A 15 13.71 -2.50 2.00
N PRO A 16 14.59 -3.29 2.61
CA PRO A 16 15.29 -4.37 1.91
C PRO A 16 14.27 -5.38 1.37
N GLY A 17 14.34 -5.68 0.07
CA GLY A 17 13.45 -6.66 -0.58
C GLY A 17 12.21 -6.08 -1.26
N THR A 18 12.00 -4.75 -1.23
CA THR A 18 11.01 -4.10 -2.09
C THR A 18 11.33 -4.35 -3.56
N THR A 19 10.31 -4.58 -4.39
CA THR A 19 10.50 -4.86 -5.82
C THR A 19 9.96 -3.73 -6.68
N SER A 20 10.49 -3.61 -7.90
CA SER A 20 10.02 -2.68 -8.93
C SER A 20 8.90 -3.27 -9.79
N ARG A 21 8.33 -4.42 -9.41
CA ARG A 21 7.29 -5.11 -10.17
C ARG A 21 6.07 -4.19 -10.39
N GLU A 22 5.43 -4.32 -11.54
CA GLU A 22 4.13 -3.72 -11.78
C GLU A 22 3.10 -4.38 -10.87
N ILE A 23 2.27 -3.57 -10.23
CA ILE A 23 1.20 -4.02 -9.34
C ILE A 23 -0.10 -3.37 -9.79
N GLY A 24 -1.16 -4.17 -9.80
CA GLY A 24 -2.49 -3.70 -10.13
C GLY A 24 -2.70 -3.44 -11.61
N SER A 25 -3.82 -2.77 -11.89
CA SER A 25 -4.23 -2.37 -13.23
C SER A 25 -4.35 -0.86 -13.31
N THR A 26 -4.13 -0.29 -14.49
CA THR A 26 -4.48 1.10 -14.80
C THR A 26 -5.99 1.28 -15.05
N GLN A 27 -6.72 0.19 -15.22
CA GLN A 27 -8.15 0.16 -15.47
C GLN A 27 -8.90 -0.45 -14.28
N PRO A 28 -10.12 0.03 -13.97
CA PRO A 28 -10.94 -0.57 -12.93
C PRO A 28 -11.21 -2.04 -13.22
N PRO A 29 -11.35 -2.89 -12.19
CA PRO A 29 -11.63 -4.31 -12.38
C PRO A 29 -12.97 -4.48 -13.09
N VAL A 30 -13.03 -5.45 -14.00
CA VAL A 30 -14.29 -5.83 -14.63
C VAL A 30 -15.18 -6.46 -13.54
N PRO A 31 -16.45 -6.06 -13.41
CA PRO A 31 -17.36 -6.68 -12.47
C PRO A 31 -17.45 -8.20 -12.72
N ASN A 32 -17.43 -8.99 -11.65
CA ASN A 32 -17.54 -10.46 -11.68
C ASN A 32 -16.37 -11.23 -12.31
N THR A 33 -15.22 -10.60 -12.57
CA THR A 33 -13.99 -11.36 -12.87
C THR A 33 -13.21 -11.64 -11.59
N PHE A 34 -12.97 -12.93 -11.31
CA PHE A 34 -12.05 -13.33 -10.24
C PHE A 34 -10.61 -12.99 -10.65
N PRO A 35 -9.81 -12.37 -9.75
CA PRO A 35 -8.38 -12.23 -10.00
C PRO A 35 -7.79 -13.65 -10.10
N THR A 36 -7.10 -13.94 -11.21
CA THR A 36 -6.46 -15.24 -11.41
C THR A 36 -5.10 -15.34 -10.71
N ASN A 37 -4.54 -14.20 -10.32
CA ASN A 37 -3.22 -14.08 -9.68
C ASN A 37 -3.35 -13.19 -8.44
N VAL A 38 -2.89 -13.67 -7.28
CA VAL A 38 -2.66 -12.84 -6.08
C VAL A 38 -1.19 -12.52 -6.04
N GLU A 39 -0.85 -11.25 -6.02
CA GLU A 39 0.53 -10.81 -5.84
C GLU A 39 0.70 -10.33 -4.40
N GLU A 40 1.68 -10.92 -3.71
CA GLU A 40 2.13 -10.38 -2.44
C GLU A 40 2.92 -9.10 -2.71
N VAL A 41 2.60 -8.05 -1.97
CA VAL A 41 3.19 -6.73 -2.16
C VAL A 41 4.03 -6.45 -0.92
N PRO A 42 5.36 -6.55 -1.01
CA PRO A 42 6.24 -6.32 0.13
C PRO A 42 6.44 -4.81 0.32
N ALA A 43 5.40 -4.10 0.74
CA ALA A 43 5.42 -2.66 0.98
C ALA A 43 4.40 -2.27 2.06
N ASP A 44 4.56 -1.08 2.63
CA ASP A 44 3.65 -0.57 3.65
C ASP A 44 2.27 -0.26 3.06
N PHE A 45 1.22 -0.80 3.68
CA PHE A 45 -0.17 -0.48 3.36
C PHE A 45 -0.73 0.52 4.36
N ILE A 46 -1.10 1.68 3.84
CA ILE A 46 -1.78 2.76 4.56
C ILE A 46 -3.25 2.72 4.13
N LEU A 47 -4.13 2.31 5.05
CA LEU A 47 -5.52 1.95 4.74
C LEU A 47 -6.51 3.07 5.05
N ASP A 48 -6.11 4.02 5.88
CA ASP A 48 -6.96 5.01 6.56
C ASP A 48 -6.47 6.45 6.37
N TYR A 49 -5.52 6.69 5.47
CA TYR A 49 -5.02 8.02 5.15
C TYR A 49 -6.16 8.99 4.79
N ASN A 50 -6.26 10.06 5.56
CA ASN A 50 -7.23 11.11 5.37
C ASN A 50 -6.57 12.50 5.41
N PRO A 51 -6.34 13.13 4.25
CA PRO A 51 -5.69 14.44 4.22
C PRO A 51 -6.55 15.54 4.85
N ALA A 52 -7.87 15.33 4.98
CA ALA A 52 -8.75 16.29 5.66
C ALA A 52 -8.60 16.25 7.19
N GLN A 53 -8.08 15.16 7.75
CA GLN A 53 -7.76 15.04 9.17
C GLN A 53 -6.34 15.50 9.51
N GLY A 54 -5.53 15.82 8.49
CA GLY A 54 -4.15 16.31 8.65
C GLY A 54 -3.09 15.24 8.42
N ASP A 55 -3.46 14.09 7.85
CA ASP A 55 -2.52 12.99 7.64
C ASP A 55 -1.42 13.34 6.65
N VAL A 56 -0.20 12.94 7.00
CA VAL A 56 0.99 13.19 6.20
C VAL A 56 1.86 11.95 6.12
N ILE A 57 2.59 11.84 5.01
CA ILE A 57 3.58 10.79 4.82
C ILE A 57 4.97 11.35 5.07
N GLY A 58 5.64 10.83 6.10
CA GLY A 58 7.02 11.10 6.43
C GLY A 58 7.98 10.32 5.54
N LEU A 59 8.89 11.01 4.86
CA LEU A 59 9.97 10.41 4.08
C LEU A 59 11.23 10.30 4.94
N ALA A 60 11.68 9.07 5.18
CA ALA A 60 12.82 8.73 6.03
C ALA A 60 14.01 8.17 5.23
N GLY A 61 15.19 8.02 5.87
CA GLY A 61 16.37 7.43 5.24
C GLY A 61 16.92 8.30 4.10
N GLY A 62 16.83 9.62 4.25
CA GLY A 62 17.24 10.60 3.24
C GLY A 62 16.34 10.69 2.00
N LEU A 63 15.16 10.06 2.00
CA LEU A 63 14.18 10.24 0.93
C LEU A 63 13.63 11.67 0.91
N THR A 64 13.52 12.22 -0.30
CA THR A 64 12.91 13.53 -0.55
C THR A 64 11.73 13.39 -1.51
N ARG A 65 10.90 14.43 -1.64
CA ARG A 65 9.75 14.42 -2.55
C ARG A 65 10.16 14.15 -4.01
N ASN A 66 11.36 14.57 -4.41
CA ASN A 66 11.90 14.37 -5.76
C ASN A 66 12.25 12.90 -6.04
N ASP A 67 12.46 12.10 -5.00
CA ASP A 67 12.75 10.67 -5.09
C ASP A 67 11.47 9.83 -5.21
N ILE A 68 10.28 10.46 -5.22
CA ILE A 68 9.00 9.78 -5.15
C ILE A 68 8.18 9.97 -6.42
N VAL A 69 7.75 8.86 -7.01
CA VAL A 69 6.75 8.81 -8.09
C VAL A 69 5.46 8.24 -7.54
N LEU A 70 4.35 8.91 -7.85
CA LEU A 70 3.02 8.45 -7.47
C LEU A 70 2.26 8.00 -8.70
N THR A 71 1.66 6.82 -8.63
CA THR A 71 0.79 6.32 -9.69
C THR A 71 -0.51 5.79 -9.11
N GLU A 72 -1.62 6.13 -9.74
CA GLU A 72 -2.92 5.53 -9.39
C GLU A 72 -3.04 4.15 -10.05
N ARG A 73 -3.50 3.18 -9.27
CA ARG A 73 -3.72 1.80 -9.70
C ARG A 73 -5.01 1.25 -9.07
N PHE A 74 -5.62 0.31 -9.76
CA PHE A 74 -6.69 -0.51 -9.24
C PHE A 74 -6.11 -1.84 -8.77
N LEU A 75 -6.40 -2.20 -7.53
CA LEU A 75 -5.88 -3.38 -6.87
C LEU A 75 -7.02 -4.29 -6.45
N THR A 76 -6.75 -5.59 -6.53
CA THR A 76 -7.55 -6.59 -5.84
C THR A 76 -6.70 -7.13 -4.70
N ILE A 77 -7.07 -6.80 -3.48
CA ILE A 77 -6.32 -7.18 -2.27
C ILE A 77 -7.12 -8.28 -1.55
N GLY A 78 -6.47 -9.37 -1.18
CA GLY A 78 -7.02 -10.34 -0.24
C GLY A 78 -6.55 -10.03 1.18
N ASP A 79 -7.47 -9.92 2.15
CA ASP A 79 -7.07 -9.77 3.55
C ASP A 79 -6.72 -11.15 4.11
N ALA A 80 -5.47 -11.32 4.55
CA ALA A 80 -4.99 -12.57 5.12
C ALA A 80 -5.77 -13.03 6.37
N ARG A 81 -6.45 -12.11 7.07
CA ARG A 81 -7.30 -12.40 8.23
C ARG A 81 -8.66 -12.97 7.85
N ASP A 82 -9.12 -12.69 6.63
CA ASP A 82 -10.35 -13.26 6.06
C ASP A 82 -10.10 -14.63 5.42
N TYR A 83 -8.95 -15.26 5.72
CA TYR A 83 -8.66 -16.63 5.33
C TYR A 83 -9.69 -17.58 5.97
N GLU A 84 -10.66 -18.01 5.19
CA GLU A 84 -11.61 -19.05 5.61
C GLU A 84 -10.98 -20.43 5.43
N SER A 85 -10.35 -20.95 6.49
CA SER A 85 -9.75 -22.29 6.52
C SER A 85 -10.75 -23.45 6.34
N GLY A 86 -12.06 -23.16 6.31
CA GLY A 86 -13.15 -24.09 6.07
C GLY A 86 -13.59 -24.21 4.60
N GLY A 87 -12.90 -23.52 3.68
CA GLY A 87 -13.12 -23.68 2.24
C GLY A 87 -12.88 -25.12 1.78
N PRO A 88 -13.31 -25.50 0.55
CA PRO A 88 -13.19 -26.87 0.04
C PRO A 88 -11.74 -27.33 -0.20
N PHE A 89 -10.74 -26.52 0.16
CA PHE A 89 -9.33 -26.76 -0.09
C PHE A 89 -8.54 -26.97 1.21
N PRO A 90 -7.55 -27.89 1.23
CA PRO A 90 -6.81 -28.23 2.44
C PRO A 90 -5.92 -27.07 2.95
N PRO A 91 -5.73 -26.94 4.28
CA PRO A 91 -4.90 -25.90 4.89
C PRO A 91 -3.43 -25.96 4.44
N GLY A 92 -2.77 -24.81 4.37
CA GLY A 92 -1.30 -24.72 4.25
C GLY A 92 -0.77 -24.08 2.97
N ILE A 93 -1.63 -23.70 2.03
CA ILE A 93 -1.25 -22.87 0.87
C ILE A 93 -2.34 -21.81 0.67
N PRO A 94 -2.07 -20.52 0.94
CA PRO A 94 -2.95 -19.41 0.56
C PRO A 94 -3.36 -19.51 -0.91
N ARG A 95 -4.65 -19.70 -1.20
CA ARG A 95 -5.18 -19.62 -2.57
C ARG A 95 -6.21 -18.52 -2.66
N THR A 96 -6.28 -17.92 -3.85
CA THR A 96 -7.21 -16.84 -4.20
C THR A 96 -8.65 -17.15 -3.76
N ALA A 97 -9.15 -18.37 -3.95
CA ALA A 97 -10.52 -18.72 -3.56
C ALA A 97 -10.82 -18.67 -2.04
N ASP A 98 -9.80 -18.63 -1.19
CA ASP A 98 -9.93 -18.69 0.27
C ASP A 98 -9.93 -17.31 0.95
N PHE A 99 -9.82 -16.22 0.17
CA PHE A 99 -9.79 -14.85 0.66
C PHE A 99 -11.01 -14.06 0.23
N ARG A 100 -11.50 -13.19 1.13
CA ARG A 100 -12.38 -12.09 0.71
C ARG A 100 -11.56 -11.05 -0.02
N PHE A 101 -12.00 -10.72 -1.22
CA PHE A 101 -11.35 -9.73 -2.06
C PHE A 101 -11.95 -8.35 -1.87
N LEU A 102 -11.08 -7.38 -1.70
CA LEU A 102 -11.41 -5.98 -1.83
C LEU A 102 -10.83 -5.44 -3.14
N ASN A 103 -11.72 -5.08 -4.05
CA ASN A 103 -11.35 -4.26 -5.20
C ASN A 103 -11.30 -2.81 -4.76
N THR A 104 -10.11 -2.20 -4.84
CA THR A 104 -9.89 -0.84 -4.39
C THR A 104 -9.05 -0.07 -5.38
N ARG A 105 -9.24 1.25 -5.39
CA ARG A 105 -8.24 2.16 -5.94
C ARG A 105 -7.15 2.36 -4.90
N ALA A 106 -5.92 2.53 -5.35
CA ALA A 106 -4.80 2.91 -4.49
C ALA A 106 -3.82 3.80 -5.23
N THR A 107 -3.16 4.68 -4.49
CA THR A 107 -1.95 5.33 -4.97
C THR A 107 -0.73 4.51 -4.55
N ILE A 108 0.08 4.14 -5.53
CA ILE A 108 1.37 3.48 -5.33
C ILE A 108 2.45 4.53 -5.21
N ILE A 109 3.24 4.45 -4.14
CA ILE A 109 4.41 5.28 -3.87
C ILE A 109 5.63 4.48 -4.32
N ARG A 110 6.36 4.99 -5.31
CA ARG A 110 7.57 4.36 -5.85
C ARG A 110 8.78 5.25 -5.68
N GLU A 111 9.94 4.63 -5.51
CA GLU A 111 11.21 5.33 -5.66
C GLU A 111 11.46 5.65 -7.14
N ALA A 112 11.77 6.89 -7.46
CA ALA A 112 11.94 7.38 -8.84
C ALA A 112 13.11 6.72 -9.57
N SER A 113 14.22 6.46 -8.86
CA SER A 113 15.46 5.93 -9.44
C SER A 113 15.41 4.44 -9.73
N THR A 114 14.69 3.67 -8.92
CA THR A 114 14.66 2.20 -8.99
C THR A 114 13.32 1.65 -9.45
N GLY A 115 12.24 2.43 -9.31
CA GLY A 115 10.86 1.97 -9.49
C GLY A 115 10.35 1.10 -8.36
N ASN A 116 11.14 0.88 -7.30
CA ASN A 116 10.75 0.05 -6.17
C ASN A 116 9.52 0.59 -5.47
N ILE A 117 8.58 -0.28 -5.12
CA ILE A 117 7.39 0.07 -4.36
C ILE A 117 7.80 0.35 -2.92
N LEU A 118 7.54 1.56 -2.45
CA LEU A 118 7.82 2.00 -1.08
C LEU A 118 6.58 1.94 -0.19
N GLY A 119 5.39 2.09 -0.78
CA GLY A 119 4.14 2.03 -0.03
C GLY A 119 2.91 2.17 -0.92
N LEU A 120 1.75 1.92 -0.32
CA LEU A 120 0.44 2.01 -0.97
C LEU A 120 -0.53 2.76 -0.06
N VAL A 121 -1.29 3.68 -0.65
CA VAL A 121 -2.34 4.43 0.05
C VAL A 121 -3.69 4.09 -0.56
N LYS A 122 -4.57 3.50 0.24
CA LYS A 122 -5.91 3.07 -0.20
C LYS A 122 -6.80 4.27 -0.50
N GLU A 123 -7.52 4.21 -1.61
CA GLU A 123 -8.62 5.11 -2.03
C GLU A 123 -8.29 6.61 -2.17
N VAL A 124 -7.04 6.99 -1.99
CA VAL A 124 -6.56 8.37 -2.09
C VAL A 124 -5.89 8.58 -3.44
N SER A 125 -6.19 9.68 -4.12
CA SER A 125 -5.55 10.02 -5.40
C SER A 125 -4.16 10.64 -5.19
N PRO A 126 -3.22 10.51 -6.16
CA PRO A 126 -1.85 11.01 -6.02
C PRO A 126 -1.73 12.48 -5.61
N SER A 127 -2.62 13.34 -6.10
CA SER A 127 -2.63 14.78 -5.82
C SER A 127 -3.04 15.12 -4.38
N GLN A 128 -3.64 14.18 -3.65
CA GLN A 128 -4.12 14.39 -2.30
C GLN A 128 -3.10 13.99 -1.24
N ILE A 129 -2.02 13.28 -1.63
CA ILE A 129 -0.99 12.82 -0.70
C ILE A 129 -0.03 13.96 -0.39
N GLN A 130 0.10 14.24 0.91
CA GLN A 130 1.03 15.22 1.44
C GLN A 130 2.26 14.52 2.01
N PHE A 131 3.44 15.07 1.72
CA PHE A 131 4.71 14.55 2.22
C PHE A 131 5.37 15.56 3.14
N THR A 132 6.05 15.03 4.16
CA THR A 132 7.00 15.78 4.98
C THR A 132 8.33 15.03 5.02
N SER A 133 9.44 15.75 5.07
CA SER A 133 10.76 15.13 5.29
C SER A 133 10.94 14.87 6.78
N VAL A 134 11.37 13.65 7.10
CA VAL A 134 11.63 13.24 8.48
C VAL A 134 13.12 12.99 8.62
N ALA A 135 13.75 13.70 9.56
CA ALA A 135 15.16 13.47 9.84
C ALA A 135 15.34 12.11 10.52
N ASP A 136 16.40 11.37 10.21
CA ASP A 136 16.63 10.02 10.76
C ASP A 136 16.69 10.02 12.30
N GLY A 137 17.05 11.14 12.93
CA GLY A 137 17.04 11.32 14.39
C GLY A 137 15.67 11.63 15.03
N SER A 138 14.62 11.82 14.22
CA SER A 138 13.24 12.13 14.69
C SER A 138 12.31 10.92 14.70
N ILE A 139 12.78 9.75 14.23
CA ILE A 139 12.04 8.47 14.22
C ILE A 139 12.39 7.62 15.47
N ALA A 140 13.02 8.24 16.48
CA ALA A 140 13.02 7.69 17.81
C ALA A 140 11.78 8.19 18.55
N LEU A 141 10.97 7.24 19.06
CA LEU A 141 9.81 7.37 19.95
C LEU A 141 8.45 7.49 19.20
N GLY A 142 7.44 6.65 19.47
CA GLY A 142 7.19 5.81 20.67
C GLY A 142 7.07 4.31 20.42
#